data_AF-A0A9W6A4C8-F1
#
_entry.id   AF-A0A9W6A4C8-F1
#
_cell.length_a   1.000
_cell.length_b   1.000
_cell.length_c   1.000
_cell.angle_alpha   90.00
_cell.angle_beta   90.00
_cell.angle_gamma   90.00
#
_symmetry.space_group_name_H-M   'P 1'
#
loop_
_entity.id
_entity.type
_entity.pdbx_description
1 polymer ?
#
loop_
_entity_poly.entity_id
_entity_poly.type
_entity_poly.pdbx_seq_one_letter_code
_entity_poly.pdbx_strand_id
1 'polypeptide(L)'
;MRHRLTKRACDECISRKVKCSGAWPCDTCQSAQKQVNCTYLKPARRRGPKVRRYIGGQGSEHATTGPLITPHVDPRDEGIARVEVEQHVLSTIPTEELVSVVRFYQQASYSVWPVVNAEVLLNKLEHGTPDIGTLCLAMALCAATMAQLQLAPTTVDSTMMAAECMRMREAHLDLRSVLVSFFLHVYHAKINQRDSAMRFIREAVYGARLLKLDEGVGEQETALGADVVANKEIVFLLLWVSERGYAMHLGLEPSYTSPIRLPDEVDVGDSADAKGLLELGRLFATFDGFSSGRSTNSRDKLVMTADSLAKTETVLSMLSFGKGDRPSTRIADYCITKEWMRTIIWQEALSRRLLSSKSGAQLMTFRFPAVVSRDLLMSLQGFNESDLLPLGRDQLLKCFEIANSLADTVLLTPSVSTYSAFQLGPHDFLHALYQKLLPFLEQDLMLKSILHSKTAEALLKAPARLLDLNYDPWSFDDDKDNAYTTEEHVDSPEQYVDSRWALY
;
A
#
# COMPACT_ATOMS: atom_id res chain seq x y z
N MET A 1 -10.53 -19.76 -43.52
CA MET A 1 -10.27 -19.07 -42.23
C MET A 1 -11.09 -19.76 -41.15
N ARG A 2 -10.46 -20.34 -40.11
CA ARG A 2 -11.20 -21.00 -39.01
C ARG A 2 -11.76 -19.93 -38.06
N HIS A 3 -13.08 -19.88 -37.89
CA HIS A 3 -13.72 -18.98 -36.93
C HIS A 3 -13.29 -19.36 -35.50
N ARG A 4 -12.77 -18.39 -34.72
CA ARG A 4 -12.47 -18.59 -33.29
C ARG A 4 -13.80 -18.83 -32.56
N LEU A 5 -14.00 -20.06 -32.10
CA LEU A 5 -15.13 -20.41 -31.22
C LEU A 5 -14.82 -19.93 -29.80
N THR A 6 -15.67 -19.03 -29.29
CA THR A 6 -15.59 -18.55 -27.90
C THR A 6 -16.36 -19.48 -26.96
N LYS A 7 -15.79 -19.82 -25.78
CA LYS A 7 -16.41 -20.73 -24.78
C LYS A 7 -17.64 -20.14 -24.05
N ARG A 8 -18.16 -18.97 -24.47
CA ARG A 8 -19.31 -18.30 -23.86
C ARG A 8 -20.29 -17.79 -24.92
N ALA A 9 -21.55 -17.61 -24.54
CA ALA A 9 -22.52 -16.93 -25.40
C ALA A 9 -22.19 -15.43 -25.50
N CYS A 10 -22.54 -14.79 -26.64
CA CYS A 10 -22.38 -13.34 -26.82
C CYS A 10 -23.40 -12.55 -26.00
N ASP A 11 -23.14 -11.26 -25.80
CA ASP A 11 -23.94 -10.38 -24.93
C ASP A 11 -25.40 -10.27 -25.39
N GLU A 12 -25.64 -10.31 -26.70
CA GLU A 12 -26.98 -10.21 -27.29
C GLU A 12 -27.77 -11.52 -27.14
N CYS A 13 -27.15 -12.67 -27.39
CA CYS A 13 -27.78 -13.98 -27.15
C CYS A 13 -28.07 -14.23 -25.67
N ILE A 14 -27.20 -13.75 -24.77
CA ILE A 14 -27.44 -13.78 -23.32
C ILE A 14 -28.66 -12.91 -22.97
N SER A 15 -28.73 -11.69 -23.49
CA SER A 15 -29.84 -10.75 -23.26
C SER A 15 -31.18 -11.33 -23.75
N ARG A 16 -31.19 -11.92 -24.95
CA ARG A 16 -32.36 -12.52 -25.58
C ARG A 16 -32.70 -13.93 -25.08
N LYS A 17 -31.84 -14.54 -24.25
CA LYS A 17 -31.96 -15.93 -23.76
C LYS A 17 -32.13 -16.96 -24.89
N VAL A 18 -31.37 -16.80 -25.97
CA VAL A 18 -31.35 -17.71 -27.12
C VAL A 18 -30.00 -18.43 -27.24
N LYS A 19 -29.95 -19.53 -27.98
CA LYS A 19 -28.72 -20.31 -28.21
C LYS A 19 -27.71 -19.45 -29.01
N CYS A 20 -26.43 -19.51 -28.65
CA CYS A 20 -25.35 -18.81 -29.32
C CYS A 20 -24.38 -19.82 -29.94
N SER A 21 -23.98 -19.63 -31.20
CA SER A 21 -23.00 -20.51 -31.86
C SER A 21 -21.56 -20.29 -31.39
N GLY A 22 -21.27 -19.14 -30.75
CA GLY A 22 -19.95 -18.82 -30.22
C GLY A 22 -18.95 -18.31 -31.26
N ALA A 23 -19.33 -18.26 -32.54
CA ALA A 23 -18.59 -17.59 -33.61
C ALA A 23 -18.71 -16.06 -33.50
N TRP A 24 -17.83 -15.31 -34.19
CA TRP A 24 -17.91 -13.86 -34.28
C TRP A 24 -18.01 -13.39 -35.74
N PRO A 25 -19.14 -12.78 -36.14
CA PRO A 25 -20.43 -12.73 -35.42
C PRO A 25 -21.05 -14.14 -35.28
N CYS A 26 -21.92 -14.35 -34.28
CA CYS A 26 -22.59 -15.64 -34.11
C CYS A 26 -23.80 -15.78 -35.03
N ASP A 27 -24.17 -16.99 -35.41
CA ASP A 27 -25.20 -17.31 -36.42
C ASP A 27 -26.55 -16.67 -36.06
N THR A 28 -26.88 -16.65 -34.78
CA THR A 28 -28.12 -16.07 -34.23
C THR A 28 -28.14 -14.54 -34.31
N CYS A 29 -26.98 -13.89 -34.16
CA CYS A 29 -26.87 -12.44 -34.37
C CYS A 29 -26.81 -12.09 -35.86
N GLN A 30 -26.22 -12.96 -36.69
CA GLN A 30 -26.12 -12.75 -38.12
C GLN A 30 -27.46 -12.91 -38.85
N SER A 31 -28.31 -13.85 -38.39
CA SER A 31 -29.64 -14.13 -38.94
C SER A 31 -30.76 -13.23 -38.37
N ALA A 32 -30.43 -12.27 -37.51
CA ALA A 32 -31.42 -11.38 -36.92
C ALA A 32 -32.00 -10.43 -37.98
N GLN A 33 -33.33 -10.28 -37.99
CA GLN A 33 -34.05 -9.36 -38.91
C GLN A 33 -33.65 -7.88 -38.74
N LYS A 34 -33.00 -7.51 -37.63
CA LYS A 34 -32.45 -6.18 -37.36
C LYS A 34 -30.95 -6.32 -37.11
N GLN A 35 -30.16 -5.35 -37.60
CA GLN A 35 -28.73 -5.31 -37.38
C GLN A 35 -28.43 -5.21 -35.87
N VAL A 36 -27.68 -6.18 -35.35
CA VAL A 36 -27.35 -6.30 -33.93
C VAL A 36 -25.85 -6.47 -33.75
N ASN A 37 -25.29 -5.82 -32.73
CA ASN A 37 -23.87 -5.88 -32.46
C ASN A 37 -23.53 -7.12 -31.62
N CYS A 38 -23.03 -8.16 -32.29
CA CYS A 38 -22.53 -9.38 -31.64
C CYS A 38 -21.24 -9.06 -30.86
N THR A 39 -21.38 -8.85 -29.55
CA THR A 39 -20.27 -8.43 -28.68
C THR A 39 -20.05 -9.41 -27.52
N TYR A 40 -18.84 -9.38 -26.98
CA TYR A 40 -18.41 -10.16 -25.82
C TYR A 40 -17.73 -9.23 -24.83
N LEU A 41 -18.35 -8.10 -24.53
CA LEU A 41 -17.75 -7.04 -23.71
C LEU A 41 -18.28 -7.10 -22.27
N LYS A 42 -19.46 -7.68 -22.02
CA LYS A 42 -19.99 -7.79 -20.65
C LYS A 42 -19.23 -8.86 -19.85
N PRO A 43 -18.73 -8.54 -18.64
CA PRO A 43 -18.13 -9.52 -17.75
C PRO A 43 -19.13 -10.62 -17.38
N ALA A 44 -18.68 -11.88 -17.40
CA ALA A 44 -19.53 -13.00 -17.02
C ALA A 44 -19.93 -12.87 -15.54
N ARG A 45 -21.21 -12.65 -15.25
CA ARG A 45 -21.73 -12.65 -13.87
C ARG A 45 -21.62 -14.06 -13.31
N ARG A 46 -20.91 -14.23 -12.19
CA ARG A 46 -20.88 -15.49 -11.44
C ARG A 46 -22.32 -15.79 -11.01
N ARG A 47 -22.86 -16.95 -11.43
CA ARG A 47 -24.13 -17.45 -10.90
C ARG A 47 -23.88 -17.73 -9.41
N GLY A 48 -24.72 -17.18 -8.54
CA GLY A 48 -24.68 -17.49 -7.11
C GLY A 48 -24.80 -18.99 -6.85
N PRO A 49 -24.50 -19.46 -5.63
CA PRO A 49 -24.56 -20.87 -5.28
C PRO A 49 -25.92 -21.47 -5.67
N LYS A 50 -25.90 -22.58 -6.43
CA LYS A 50 -27.12 -23.35 -6.75
C LYS A 50 -27.63 -23.97 -5.45
N VAL A 51 -28.63 -23.34 -4.84
CA VAL A 51 -29.46 -23.98 -3.80
C VAL A 51 -30.18 -25.15 -4.45
N ARG A 52 -29.80 -26.37 -4.08
CA ARG A 52 -30.40 -27.62 -4.58
C ARG A 52 -31.76 -27.78 -3.88
N ARG A 53 -32.82 -27.20 -4.44
CA ARG A 53 -34.20 -27.52 -4.03
C ARG A 53 -34.56 -28.88 -4.60
N TYR A 54 -34.70 -29.86 -3.71
CA TYR A 54 -35.30 -31.16 -4.02
C TYR A 54 -36.81 -30.94 -4.14
N ILE A 55 -37.34 -30.97 -5.35
CA ILE A 55 -38.77 -31.01 -5.62
C ILE A 55 -39.04 -32.33 -6.32
N GLY A 56 -39.85 -33.17 -5.65
CA GLY A 56 -40.23 -34.49 -6.11
C GLY A 56 -41.13 -34.45 -7.35
N GLY A 57 -41.04 -35.52 -8.12
CA GLY A 57 -41.95 -35.87 -9.21
C GLY A 57 -42.01 -37.40 -9.28
N GLN A 58 -43.22 -37.92 -9.07
CA GLN A 58 -43.59 -39.32 -8.90
C GLN A 58 -43.61 -40.12 -10.21
N GLY A 59 -43.57 -41.45 -10.05
CA GLY A 59 -44.09 -42.49 -10.97
C GLY A 59 -43.00 -43.37 -11.59
N SER A 60 -43.00 -44.71 -11.53
CA SER A 60 -43.89 -45.71 -10.92
C SER A 60 -43.14 -47.05 -10.82
N GLU A 61 -43.34 -47.78 -9.72
CA GLU A 61 -43.52 -49.25 -9.59
C GLU A 61 -42.48 -50.23 -10.20
N HIS A 62 -41.85 -51.17 -9.48
CA HIS A 62 -42.43 -52.28 -8.71
C HIS A 62 -41.42 -52.96 -7.75
N ALA A 63 -41.99 -53.68 -6.76
CA ALA A 63 -41.54 -54.93 -6.14
C ALA A 63 -40.83 -54.92 -4.75
N THR A 64 -41.69 -55.06 -3.72
CA THR A 64 -41.72 -56.11 -2.67
C THR A 64 -40.69 -56.17 -1.51
N THR A 65 -41.22 -55.82 -0.31
CA THR A 65 -41.14 -56.51 1.02
C THR A 65 -39.82 -56.77 1.74
N GLY A 66 -39.75 -56.27 3.00
CA GLY A 66 -39.10 -56.98 4.13
C GLY A 66 -38.45 -56.07 5.19
N PRO A 67 -38.54 -56.34 6.51
CA PRO A 67 -38.65 -55.28 7.52
C PRO A 67 -37.40 -55.01 8.40
N LEU A 68 -37.50 -53.86 9.08
CA LEU A 68 -36.66 -53.29 10.14
C LEU A 68 -36.20 -54.27 11.24
N ILE A 69 -34.89 -54.28 11.51
CA ILE A 69 -34.27 -54.72 12.77
C ILE A 69 -33.04 -53.82 13.04
N THR A 70 -33.08 -53.04 14.12
CA THR A 70 -31.88 -52.68 14.92
C THR A 70 -31.57 -53.90 15.81
N PRO A 71 -30.36 -54.16 16.38
CA PRO A 71 -29.43 -53.19 16.97
C PRO A 71 -27.93 -53.65 16.96
N HIS A 72 -27.14 -53.00 17.81
CA HIS A 72 -25.98 -53.52 18.56
C HIS A 72 -24.55 -53.19 18.09
N VAL A 73 -23.91 -52.44 18.99
CA VAL A 73 -22.46 -52.23 19.13
C VAL A 73 -21.85 -53.51 19.70
N ASP A 74 -20.77 -53.97 19.08
CA ASP A 74 -19.86 -54.97 19.65
C ASP A 74 -18.42 -54.40 19.64
N PRO A 75 -17.72 -54.38 20.78
CA PRO A 75 -16.34 -53.92 20.87
C PRO A 75 -15.39 -55.12 20.87
N ARG A 76 -14.70 -55.34 19.76
CA ARG A 76 -13.41 -56.08 19.66
C ARG A 76 -13.00 -56.21 18.20
N ASP A 77 -12.06 -55.38 17.77
CA ASP A 77 -11.03 -55.85 16.86
C ASP A 77 -9.73 -55.08 17.15
N GLU A 78 -8.78 -55.81 17.72
CA GLU A 78 -7.41 -55.39 17.91
C GLU A 78 -6.66 -55.54 16.58
N GLY A 79 -5.77 -54.58 16.28
CA GLY A 79 -4.64 -54.87 15.40
C GLY A 79 -4.72 -54.28 14.00
N ILE A 80 -4.78 -52.95 13.89
CA ILE A 80 -4.02 -52.27 12.82
C ILE A 80 -3.20 -51.18 13.50
N ALA A 81 -1.92 -51.49 13.70
CA ALA A 81 -0.92 -50.48 14.00
C ALA A 81 -1.05 -49.37 12.95
N ARG A 82 -1.43 -48.18 13.41
CA ARG A 82 -1.21 -46.94 12.67
C ARG A 82 0.31 -46.83 12.48
N VAL A 83 0.80 -47.31 11.36
CA VAL A 83 2.05 -46.80 10.80
C VAL A 83 1.72 -45.37 10.41
N GLU A 84 1.94 -44.44 11.34
CA GLU A 84 2.14 -43.05 11.00
C GLU A 84 3.38 -43.03 10.12
N VAL A 85 3.15 -43.10 8.81
CA VAL A 85 4.17 -42.73 7.85
C VAL A 85 4.35 -41.24 8.06
N GLU A 86 5.38 -40.86 8.83
CA GLU A 86 5.99 -39.54 8.76
C GLU A 86 6.45 -39.36 7.31
N GLN A 87 5.53 -38.92 6.45
CA GLN A 87 5.85 -38.38 5.15
C GLN A 87 6.59 -37.08 5.46
N HIS A 88 7.92 -37.16 5.58
CA HIS A 88 8.77 -35.97 5.64
C HIS A 88 8.38 -35.08 4.46
N VAL A 89 7.69 -33.98 4.76
CA VAL A 89 7.24 -33.02 3.76
C VAL A 89 8.48 -32.25 3.31
N LEU A 90 9.20 -32.81 2.34
CA LEU A 90 10.35 -32.13 1.76
C LEU A 90 9.87 -30.92 0.96
N SER A 91 10.57 -29.80 1.12
CA SER A 91 10.36 -28.63 0.28
C SER A 91 10.86 -28.91 -1.13
N THR A 92 10.09 -28.49 -2.13
CA THR A 92 10.49 -28.53 -3.54
C THR A 92 11.33 -27.32 -3.95
N ILE A 93 11.46 -26.31 -3.07
CA ILE A 93 12.25 -25.11 -3.32
C ILE A 93 13.69 -25.34 -2.82
N PRO A 94 14.71 -25.17 -3.69
CA PRO A 94 16.11 -25.27 -3.27
C PRO A 94 16.45 -24.22 -2.21
N THR A 95 17.18 -24.64 -1.17
CA THR A 95 17.58 -23.74 -0.08
C THR A 95 18.44 -22.57 -0.58
N GLU A 96 19.25 -22.75 -1.62
CA GLU A 96 20.08 -21.68 -2.19
C GLU A 96 19.25 -20.51 -2.73
N GLU A 97 18.07 -20.80 -3.31
CA GLU A 97 17.15 -19.77 -3.81
C GLU A 97 16.56 -18.96 -2.65
N LEU A 98 16.26 -19.61 -1.51
CA LEU A 98 15.80 -18.92 -0.30
C LEU A 98 16.92 -18.04 0.27
N VAL A 99 18.13 -18.57 0.42
CA VAL A 99 19.29 -17.83 0.94
C VAL A 99 19.57 -16.58 0.10
N SER A 100 19.52 -16.69 -1.24
CA SER A 100 19.70 -15.54 -2.15
C SER A 100 18.70 -14.42 -1.88
N VAL A 101 17.40 -14.76 -1.78
CA VAL A 101 16.36 -13.76 -1.55
C VAL A 101 16.36 -13.20 -0.12
N VAL A 102 16.72 -14.01 0.88
CA VAL A 102 16.89 -13.52 2.28
C VAL A 102 17.99 -12.45 2.37
N ARG A 103 19.05 -12.54 1.57
CA ARG A 103 20.08 -11.47 1.49
C ARG A 103 19.51 -10.17 0.91
N PHE A 104 18.67 -10.25 -0.14
CA PHE A 104 17.97 -9.07 -0.65
C PHE A 104 17.01 -8.48 0.39
N TYR A 105 16.33 -9.33 1.17
CA TYR A 105 15.53 -8.86 2.29
C TYR A 105 16.38 -8.07 3.29
N GLN A 106 17.51 -8.64 3.73
CA GLN A 106 18.42 -7.99 4.69
C GLN A 106 18.88 -6.62 4.21
N GLN A 107 19.21 -6.49 2.92
CA GLN A 107 19.79 -5.26 2.35
C GLN A 107 18.76 -4.18 2.04
N ALA A 108 17.57 -4.55 1.54
CA ALA A 108 16.62 -3.58 0.98
C ALA A 108 15.27 -3.53 1.69
N SER A 109 14.83 -4.62 2.32
CA SER A 109 13.47 -4.74 2.86
C SER A 109 13.40 -4.87 4.39
N TYR A 110 14.53 -5.12 5.07
CA TYR A 110 14.58 -5.25 6.52
C TYR A 110 14.08 -3.97 7.19
N SER A 111 14.49 -2.80 6.70
CA SER A 111 14.04 -1.53 7.23
C SER A 111 12.53 -1.35 7.13
N VAL A 112 11.86 -1.98 6.17
CA VAL A 112 10.39 -1.95 6.03
C VAL A 112 9.72 -2.95 6.96
N TRP A 113 10.29 -4.16 7.10
CA TRP A 113 9.76 -5.24 7.95
C TRP A 113 10.82 -5.81 8.90
N PRO A 114 11.20 -5.08 9.97
CA PRO A 114 12.33 -5.44 10.83
C PRO A 114 11.91 -6.47 11.89
N VAL A 115 11.38 -7.61 11.45
CA VAL A 115 10.79 -8.64 12.33
C VAL A 115 11.38 -10.03 12.09
N VAL A 116 12.27 -10.19 11.12
CA VAL A 116 12.98 -11.46 10.89
C VAL A 116 14.47 -11.25 11.06
N ASN A 117 15.10 -11.97 11.98
CA ASN A 117 16.54 -11.97 12.14
C ASN A 117 17.18 -12.67 10.93
N ALA A 118 17.61 -11.86 9.95
CA ALA A 118 18.14 -12.36 8.69
C ALA A 118 19.42 -13.20 8.88
N GLU A 119 20.32 -12.81 9.79
CA GLU A 119 21.57 -13.54 10.03
C GLU A 119 21.30 -14.93 10.60
N VAL A 120 20.40 -15.02 11.58
CA VAL A 120 20.01 -16.29 12.19
C VAL A 120 19.26 -17.17 11.19
N LEU A 121 18.37 -16.58 10.38
CA LEU A 121 17.67 -17.31 9.33
C LEU A 121 18.64 -17.85 8.27
N LEU A 122 19.60 -17.04 7.82
CA LEU A 122 20.62 -17.46 6.85
C LEU A 122 21.47 -18.61 7.41
N ASN A 123 21.96 -18.49 8.64
CA ASN A 123 22.73 -19.55 9.29
C ASN A 123 21.95 -20.88 9.34
N LYS A 124 20.66 -20.83 9.70
CA LYS A 124 19.79 -22.01 9.72
C LYS A 124 19.57 -22.63 8.35
N LEU A 125 19.48 -21.82 7.30
CA LEU A 125 19.32 -22.30 5.92
C LEU A 125 20.62 -22.89 5.36
N GLU A 126 21.77 -22.27 5.64
CA GLU A 126 23.06 -22.67 5.06
C GLU A 126 23.75 -23.82 5.80
N HIS A 127 23.56 -23.89 7.12
CA HIS A 127 24.32 -24.80 7.99
C HIS A 127 23.45 -25.71 8.85
N GLY A 128 22.13 -25.51 8.86
CA GLY A 128 21.19 -26.26 9.68
C GLY A 128 20.19 -27.09 8.89
N THR A 129 19.33 -27.78 9.62
CA THR A 129 18.10 -28.40 9.10
C THR A 129 16.91 -27.59 9.60
N PRO A 130 16.41 -26.62 8.83
CA PRO A 130 15.31 -25.77 9.27
C PRO A 130 14.03 -26.60 9.45
N ASP A 131 13.33 -26.40 10.56
CA ASP A 131 12.02 -27.00 10.78
C ASP A 131 10.96 -26.40 9.85
N ILE A 132 9.80 -27.06 9.75
CA ILE A 132 8.72 -26.69 8.81
C ILE A 132 8.26 -25.24 9.00
N GLY A 133 8.19 -24.74 10.25
CA GLY A 133 7.79 -23.37 10.53
C GLY A 133 8.82 -22.35 10.04
N THR A 134 10.12 -22.66 10.16
CA THR A 134 11.22 -21.81 9.69
C THR A 134 11.28 -21.80 8.17
N LEU A 135 11.08 -22.96 7.52
CA LEU A 135 10.97 -23.05 6.06
C LEU A 135 9.75 -22.28 5.52
N CYS A 136 8.58 -22.40 6.16
CA CYS A 136 7.39 -21.63 5.80
C CYS A 136 7.64 -20.13 5.90
N LEU A 137 8.26 -19.68 6.99
CA LEU A 137 8.62 -18.27 7.19
C LEU A 137 9.58 -17.79 6.09
N ALA A 138 10.63 -18.56 5.79
CA ALA A 138 11.58 -18.23 4.74
C ALA A 138 10.90 -18.10 3.37
N MET A 139 10.06 -19.06 2.98
CA MET A 139 9.35 -19.04 1.70
C MET A 139 8.37 -17.87 1.60
N ALA A 140 7.60 -17.58 2.66
CA ALA A 140 6.68 -16.44 2.67
C ALA A 140 7.43 -15.11 2.58
N LEU A 141 8.51 -14.94 3.37
CA LEU A 141 9.39 -13.78 3.34
C LEU A 141 10.01 -13.56 1.96
N CYS A 142 10.49 -14.64 1.33
CA CYS A 142 11.10 -14.57 0.01
C CYS A 142 10.07 -14.19 -1.06
N ALA A 143 8.87 -14.80 -1.04
CA ALA A 143 7.78 -14.42 -1.95
C ALA A 143 7.40 -12.93 -1.81
N ALA A 144 7.29 -12.43 -0.58
CA ALA A 144 7.02 -11.03 -0.29
C ALA A 144 8.14 -10.10 -0.78
N THR A 145 9.38 -10.45 -0.50
CA THR A 145 10.58 -9.67 -0.88
C THR A 145 10.74 -9.59 -2.39
N MET A 146 10.61 -10.71 -3.09
CA MET A 146 10.65 -10.75 -4.55
C MET A 146 9.55 -9.88 -5.18
N ALA A 147 8.32 -9.98 -4.66
CA ALA A 147 7.20 -9.21 -5.19
C ALA A 147 7.32 -7.71 -4.89
N GLN A 148 7.88 -7.35 -3.74
CA GLN A 148 8.12 -5.96 -3.33
C GLN A 148 9.20 -5.28 -4.17
N LEU A 149 10.34 -5.95 -4.33
CA LEU A 149 11.50 -5.43 -5.04
C LEU A 149 11.45 -5.71 -6.55
N GLN A 150 10.41 -6.42 -7.02
CA GLN A 150 10.25 -6.85 -8.42
C GLN A 150 11.49 -7.60 -8.94
N LEU A 151 12.02 -8.50 -8.12
CA LEU A 151 13.20 -9.29 -8.48
C LEU A 151 12.87 -10.20 -9.67
N ALA A 152 13.76 -10.20 -10.67
CA ALA A 152 13.65 -11.13 -11.78
C ALA A 152 13.84 -12.57 -11.28
N PRO A 153 12.97 -13.52 -11.66
CA PRO A 153 13.14 -14.91 -11.27
C PRO A 153 14.38 -15.51 -11.95
N THR A 154 15.15 -16.27 -11.19
CA THR A 154 16.23 -17.12 -11.69
C THR A 154 15.64 -18.42 -12.23
N THR A 155 15.32 -19.35 -11.32
CA THR A 155 14.60 -20.60 -11.57
C THR A 155 13.29 -20.60 -10.79
N VAL A 156 13.31 -20.04 -9.57
CA VAL A 156 12.16 -19.96 -8.69
C VAL A 156 11.56 -18.55 -8.72
N ASP A 157 10.25 -18.45 -8.95
CA ASP A 157 9.52 -17.19 -8.86
C ASP A 157 8.79 -17.03 -7.52
N SER A 158 8.32 -15.82 -7.23
CA SER A 158 7.57 -15.51 -6.01
C SER A 158 6.27 -16.33 -5.87
N THR A 159 5.68 -16.76 -7.00
CA THR A 159 4.45 -17.55 -7.01
C THR A 159 4.70 -18.96 -6.51
N MET A 160 5.80 -19.59 -6.92
CA MET A 160 6.20 -20.91 -6.48
C MET A 160 6.58 -20.90 -4.99
N MET A 161 7.28 -19.88 -4.52
CA MET A 161 7.58 -19.72 -3.08
C MET A 161 6.31 -19.60 -2.24
N ALA A 162 5.36 -18.74 -2.65
CA ALA A 162 4.10 -18.59 -1.94
C ALA A 162 3.25 -19.88 -1.96
N ALA A 163 3.20 -20.57 -3.11
CA ALA A 163 2.46 -21.81 -3.25
C ALA A 163 3.05 -22.94 -2.39
N GLU A 164 4.36 -23.06 -2.34
CA GLU A 164 5.03 -24.08 -1.52
C GLU A 164 4.88 -23.77 -0.03
N CYS A 165 5.01 -22.50 0.37
CA CYS A 165 4.69 -22.07 1.74
C CYS A 165 3.28 -22.51 2.14
N MET A 166 2.29 -22.25 1.28
CA MET A 166 0.90 -22.63 1.56
C MET A 166 0.70 -24.15 1.63
N ARG A 167 1.47 -24.93 0.86
CA ARG A 167 1.41 -26.40 0.88
C ARG A 167 1.98 -26.99 2.16
N MET A 168 3.07 -26.40 2.68
CA MET A 168 3.77 -26.89 3.88
C MET A 168 3.21 -26.33 5.19
N ARG A 169 2.37 -25.29 5.13
CA ARG A 169 1.86 -24.59 6.30
C ARG A 169 1.03 -25.52 7.20
N GLU A 170 1.44 -25.63 8.46
CA GLU A 170 0.74 -26.39 9.49
C GLU A 170 -0.25 -25.51 10.28
N ALA A 171 -1.21 -26.14 10.95
CA ALA A 171 -2.21 -25.47 11.78
C ALA A 171 -1.69 -25.07 13.18
N HIS A 172 -0.37 -24.90 13.33
CA HIS A 172 0.27 -24.49 14.59
C HIS A 172 0.31 -22.97 14.72
N LEU A 173 -0.16 -22.46 15.86
CA LEU A 173 -0.13 -21.03 16.16
C LEU A 173 1.14 -20.69 16.95
N ASP A 174 2.07 -19.99 16.31
CA ASP A 174 3.24 -19.39 16.91
C ASP A 174 3.54 -18.05 16.22
N LEU A 175 4.56 -17.34 16.70
CA LEU A 175 4.93 -16.03 16.15
C LEU A 175 5.36 -16.13 14.67
N ARG A 176 5.95 -17.25 14.26
CA ARG A 176 6.37 -17.49 12.87
C ARG A 176 5.16 -17.67 11.97
N SER A 177 4.13 -18.38 12.40
CA SER A 177 2.92 -18.59 11.60
C SER A 177 2.10 -17.32 11.45
N VAL A 178 2.14 -16.41 12.43
CA VAL A 178 1.64 -15.03 12.31
C VAL A 178 2.41 -14.26 11.23
N LEU A 179 3.75 -14.29 11.25
CA LEU A 179 4.58 -13.63 10.25
C LEU A 179 4.44 -14.26 8.85
N VAL A 180 4.23 -15.57 8.75
CA VAL A 180 3.89 -16.25 7.49
C VAL A 180 2.62 -15.64 6.89
N SER A 181 1.54 -15.51 7.68
CA SER A 181 0.32 -14.83 7.22
C SER A 181 0.59 -13.38 6.82
N PHE A 182 1.41 -12.65 7.56
CA PHE A 182 1.78 -11.28 7.19
C PHE A 182 2.52 -11.20 5.86
N PHE A 183 3.54 -12.02 5.63
CA PHE A 183 4.29 -11.99 4.38
C PHE A 183 3.48 -12.52 3.20
N LEU A 184 2.56 -13.47 3.41
CA LEU A 184 1.58 -13.86 2.39
C LEU A 184 0.63 -12.71 2.06
N HIS A 185 0.21 -11.91 3.04
CA HIS A 185 -0.51 -10.67 2.78
C HIS A 185 0.30 -9.73 1.88
N VAL A 186 1.56 -9.46 2.25
CA VAL A 186 2.45 -8.57 1.46
C VAL A 186 2.54 -9.07 0.02
N TYR A 187 2.87 -10.34 -0.18
CA TYR A 187 2.95 -10.96 -1.51
C TYR A 187 1.66 -10.74 -2.31
N HIS A 188 0.50 -11.13 -1.76
CA HIS A 188 -0.78 -11.01 -2.44
C HIS A 188 -1.19 -9.55 -2.71
N ALA A 189 -0.80 -8.60 -1.85
CA ALA A 189 -1.04 -7.19 -2.04
C ALA A 189 -0.27 -6.66 -3.27
N LYS A 190 1.02 -7.02 -3.42
CA LYS A 190 1.87 -6.56 -4.54
C LYS A 190 1.39 -7.08 -5.89
N ILE A 191 0.92 -8.33 -5.95
CA ILE A 191 0.31 -8.89 -7.17
C ILE A 191 -1.17 -8.51 -7.34
N ASN A 192 -1.69 -7.57 -6.53
CA ASN A 192 -3.04 -7.02 -6.59
C ASN A 192 -4.17 -8.08 -6.41
N GLN A 193 -3.92 -9.14 -5.64
CA GLN A 193 -4.92 -10.13 -5.24
C GLN A 193 -5.61 -9.72 -3.94
N ARG A 194 -6.48 -8.71 -4.03
CA ARG A 194 -7.10 -8.01 -2.89
C ARG A 194 -7.76 -8.92 -1.85
N ASP A 195 -8.58 -9.87 -2.29
CA ASP A 195 -9.30 -10.78 -1.38
C ASP A 195 -8.32 -11.65 -0.58
N SER A 196 -7.23 -12.11 -1.22
CA SER A 196 -6.20 -12.90 -0.55
C SER A 196 -5.37 -12.05 0.40
N ALA A 197 -4.92 -10.89 -0.04
CA ALA A 197 -4.20 -9.95 0.81
C ALA A 197 -5.00 -9.60 2.07
N MET A 198 -6.28 -9.28 1.93
CA MET A 198 -7.14 -8.92 3.06
C MET A 198 -7.39 -10.11 4.01
N ARG A 199 -7.57 -11.32 3.49
CA ARG A 199 -7.73 -12.52 4.32
C ARG A 199 -6.50 -12.77 5.18
N PHE A 200 -5.31 -12.70 4.57
CA PHE A 200 -4.06 -13.02 5.25
C PHE A 200 -3.67 -11.98 6.30
N ILE A 201 -3.92 -10.68 6.07
CA ILE A 201 -3.63 -9.68 7.11
C ILE A 201 -4.57 -9.83 8.30
N ARG A 202 -5.86 -10.14 8.06
CA ARG A 202 -6.82 -10.40 9.13
C ARG A 202 -6.49 -11.67 9.90
N GLU A 203 -6.02 -12.70 9.22
CA GLU A 203 -5.50 -13.91 9.85
C GLU A 203 -4.29 -13.62 10.74
N ALA A 204 -3.33 -12.83 10.26
CA ALA A 204 -2.16 -12.42 11.03
C ALA A 204 -2.55 -11.60 12.27
N VAL A 205 -3.41 -10.59 12.11
CA VAL A 205 -3.93 -9.77 13.22
C VAL A 205 -4.67 -10.64 14.24
N TYR A 206 -5.51 -11.57 13.78
CA TYR A 206 -6.25 -12.47 14.68
C TYR A 206 -5.31 -13.42 15.43
N GLY A 207 -4.35 -14.04 14.75
CA GLY A 207 -3.35 -14.91 15.36
C GLY A 207 -2.49 -14.19 16.40
N ALA A 208 -2.05 -12.97 16.09
CA ALA A 208 -1.28 -12.14 17.02
C ALA A 208 -2.05 -11.84 18.32
N ARG A 209 -3.37 -11.64 18.24
CA ARG A 209 -4.23 -11.45 19.42
C ARG A 209 -4.42 -12.71 20.25
N LEU A 210 -4.50 -13.87 19.60
CA LEU A 210 -4.53 -15.14 20.32
C LEU A 210 -3.22 -15.39 21.09
N LEU A 211 -2.11 -14.86 20.57
CA LEU A 211 -0.81 -14.80 21.24
C LEU A 211 -0.67 -13.60 22.19
N LYS A 212 -1.72 -12.80 22.41
CA LYS A 212 -1.75 -11.62 23.28
C LYS A 212 -0.72 -10.53 22.97
N LEU A 213 -0.23 -10.48 21.72
CA LEU A 213 0.74 -9.47 21.30
C LEU A 213 0.16 -8.04 21.31
N ASP A 214 -1.17 -7.89 21.39
CA ASP A 214 -1.86 -6.61 21.56
C ASP A 214 -1.87 -6.10 23.01
N GLU A 215 -1.53 -6.97 23.98
CA GLU A 215 -1.42 -6.62 25.41
C GLU A 215 0.02 -6.31 25.83
N GLY A 216 1.01 -6.73 25.03
CA GLY A 216 2.46 -6.61 25.28
C GLY A 216 3.16 -7.97 25.20
N VAL A 217 4.47 -7.99 24.91
CA VAL A 217 5.26 -9.24 24.88
C VAL A 217 5.73 -9.56 26.30
N GLY A 218 5.35 -10.72 26.85
CA GLY A 218 5.80 -11.16 28.18
C GLY A 218 7.22 -11.71 28.19
N GLU A 219 7.93 -11.58 29.31
CA GLU A 219 9.32 -12.07 29.48
C GLU A 219 9.47 -13.58 29.20
N GLN A 220 8.45 -14.39 29.48
CA GLN A 220 8.48 -15.85 29.37
C GLN A 220 8.46 -16.41 27.93
N GLU A 221 8.02 -15.66 26.92
CA GLU A 221 7.92 -16.13 25.52
C GLU A 221 9.23 -16.01 24.72
N THR A 222 10.29 -15.51 25.37
CA THR A 222 11.62 -15.37 24.76
C THR A 222 12.37 -16.70 24.62
N ALA A 223 11.95 -17.77 25.29
CA ALA A 223 12.76 -18.98 25.46
C ALA A 223 12.50 -20.14 24.48
N LEU A 224 11.36 -20.19 23.78
CA LEU A 224 10.96 -21.38 23.00
C LEU A 224 10.51 -20.98 21.57
N GLY A 225 11.34 -21.26 20.57
CA GLY A 225 11.06 -20.95 19.14
C GLY A 225 11.55 -19.58 18.64
N ALA A 226 12.39 -18.91 19.44
CA ALA A 226 12.58 -17.47 19.46
C ALA A 226 13.73 -16.87 18.62
N ASP A 227 14.55 -17.64 17.89
CA ASP A 227 15.79 -17.05 17.33
C ASP A 227 15.62 -16.31 15.98
N VAL A 228 14.65 -16.71 15.14
CA VAL A 228 14.48 -16.14 13.79
C VAL A 228 13.59 -14.91 13.79
N VAL A 229 12.83 -14.66 14.85
CA VAL A 229 11.95 -13.49 14.95
C VAL A 229 12.64 -12.39 15.76
N ALA A 230 12.85 -11.24 15.12
CA ALA A 230 13.42 -10.04 15.73
C ALA A 230 12.32 -9.06 16.17
N ASN A 231 12.65 -8.13 17.06
CA ASN A 231 11.81 -6.99 17.46
C ASN A 231 10.34 -7.39 17.71
N LYS A 232 10.15 -8.36 18.61
CA LYS A 232 8.84 -9.01 18.83
C LYS A 232 7.78 -8.01 19.30
N GLU A 233 8.22 -7.02 20.07
CA GLU A 233 7.42 -5.94 20.64
C GLU A 233 6.72 -5.06 19.59
N ILE A 234 7.27 -4.98 18.37
CA ILE A 234 6.65 -4.22 17.27
C ILE A 234 5.85 -5.09 16.30
N VAL A 235 5.79 -6.42 16.47
CA VAL A 235 5.08 -7.30 15.52
C VAL A 235 3.61 -6.91 15.43
N PHE A 236 2.91 -6.75 16.56
CA PHE A 236 1.51 -6.34 16.54
C PHE A 236 1.34 -4.95 15.90
N LEU A 237 2.24 -4.01 16.18
CA LEU A 237 2.25 -2.68 15.57
C LEU A 237 2.38 -2.75 14.05
N LEU A 238 3.30 -3.59 13.54
CA LEU A 238 3.50 -3.81 12.09
C LEU A 238 2.21 -4.30 11.42
N LEU A 239 1.55 -5.30 12.02
CA LEU A 239 0.29 -5.85 11.50
C LEU A 239 -0.82 -4.80 11.51
N TRP A 240 -0.94 -4.06 12.61
CA TRP A 240 -1.97 -3.05 12.80
C TRP A 240 -1.84 -1.90 11.80
N VAL A 241 -0.62 -1.39 11.59
CA VAL A 241 -0.33 -0.35 10.58
C VAL A 241 -0.61 -0.88 9.17
N SER A 242 -0.18 -2.11 8.87
CA SER A 242 -0.34 -2.71 7.54
C SER A 242 -1.80 -2.95 7.18
N GLU A 243 -2.60 -3.48 8.12
CA GLU A 243 -4.04 -3.66 7.93
C GLU A 243 -4.74 -2.34 7.64
N ARG A 244 -4.47 -1.30 8.44
CA ARG A 244 -5.10 0.02 8.31
C ARG A 244 -4.72 0.71 7.02
N GLY A 245 -3.44 0.72 6.69
CA GLY A 245 -2.96 1.26 5.42
C GLY A 245 -3.65 0.57 4.24
N TYR A 246 -3.73 -0.76 4.25
CA TYR A 246 -4.34 -1.52 3.16
C TYR A 246 -5.87 -1.38 3.09
N ALA A 247 -6.56 -1.47 4.22
CA ALA A 247 -8.01 -1.31 4.32
C ALA A 247 -8.43 0.09 3.84
N MET A 248 -7.67 1.13 4.20
CA MET A 248 -7.94 2.50 3.78
C MET A 248 -7.87 2.67 2.25
N HIS A 249 -6.85 2.12 1.58
CA HIS A 249 -6.77 2.14 0.12
C HIS A 249 -7.94 1.43 -0.57
N LEU A 250 -8.54 0.45 0.10
CA LEU A 250 -9.68 -0.31 -0.43
C LEU A 250 -11.05 0.26 -0.02
N GLY A 251 -11.09 1.29 0.83
CA GLY A 251 -12.34 1.80 1.42
C GLY A 251 -13.02 0.77 2.32
N LEU A 252 -12.24 -0.05 3.01
CA LEU A 252 -12.71 -1.08 3.95
C LEU A 252 -12.40 -0.69 5.39
N GLU A 253 -13.16 -1.27 6.33
CA GLU A 253 -12.92 -1.12 7.76
C GLU A 253 -11.88 -2.16 8.25
N PRO A 254 -10.92 -1.77 9.11
CA PRO A 254 -10.01 -2.69 9.80
C PRO A 254 -10.76 -3.67 10.71
N SER A 255 -10.20 -4.86 10.93
CA SER A 255 -10.79 -5.87 11.82
C SER A 255 -10.56 -5.57 13.30
N TYR A 256 -9.43 -4.94 13.65
CA TYR A 256 -9.12 -4.52 15.01
C TYR A 256 -9.52 -3.06 15.25
N THR A 257 -10.57 -2.85 16.06
CA THR A 257 -11.17 -1.53 16.33
C THR A 257 -10.78 -0.94 17.68
N SER A 258 -10.11 -1.70 18.55
CA SER A 258 -9.62 -1.17 19.82
C SER A 258 -8.45 -0.21 19.59
N PRO A 259 -8.27 0.81 20.47
CA PRO A 259 -7.07 1.65 20.43
C PRO A 259 -5.81 0.78 20.58
N ILE A 260 -4.81 1.03 19.74
CA ILE A 260 -3.54 0.34 19.85
C ILE A 260 -2.80 0.76 21.12
N ARG A 261 -2.19 -0.22 21.80
CA ARG A 261 -1.14 0.05 22.78
C ARG A 261 0.18 0.18 22.03
N LEU A 262 0.72 1.38 21.97
CA LEU A 262 2.02 1.62 21.37
C LEU A 262 3.10 1.07 22.32
N PRO A 263 4.10 0.33 21.82
CA PRO A 263 5.26 -0.07 22.62
C PRO A 263 5.98 1.15 23.21
N ASP A 264 6.48 1.03 24.43
CA ASP A 264 7.33 2.05 25.02
C ASP A 264 8.70 2.05 24.32
N GLU A 265 9.34 3.22 24.22
CA GLU A 265 10.65 3.34 23.56
C GLU A 265 11.73 2.50 24.23
N VAL A 266 11.56 2.22 25.52
CA VAL A 266 12.45 1.35 26.31
C VAL A 266 12.33 -0.11 25.84
N ASP A 267 11.12 -0.57 25.55
CA ASP A 267 10.85 -1.96 25.13
C ASP A 267 11.39 -2.25 23.73
N VAL A 268 11.36 -1.25 22.84
CA VAL A 268 11.88 -1.35 21.46
C VAL A 268 13.41 -1.44 21.42
N GLY A 269 14.10 -1.13 22.52
CA GLY A 269 15.55 -1.21 22.62
C GLY A 269 16.25 -0.24 21.67
N ASP A 270 17.36 -0.66 21.07
CA ASP A 270 18.22 0.20 20.22
C ASP A 270 18.02 0.02 18.71
N SER A 271 17.05 -0.80 18.28
CA SER A 271 16.80 -1.00 16.85
C SER A 271 16.27 0.29 16.19
N ALA A 272 17.09 0.91 15.35
CA ALA A 272 16.72 2.10 14.58
C ALA A 272 15.51 1.83 13.65
N ASP A 273 15.45 0.63 13.05
CA ASP A 273 14.33 0.21 12.19
C ASP A 273 13.02 0.06 12.97
N ALA A 274 13.08 -0.52 14.17
CA ALA A 274 11.91 -0.70 15.02
C ALA A 274 11.41 0.64 15.60
N LYS A 275 12.33 1.52 16.03
CA LYS A 275 12.00 2.93 16.38
C LYS A 275 11.37 3.68 15.20
N GLY A 276 11.86 3.43 13.99
CA GLY A 276 11.26 3.98 12.76
C GLY A 276 9.81 3.53 12.56
N LEU A 277 9.52 2.24 12.79
CA LEU A 277 8.15 1.73 12.73
C LEU A 277 7.27 2.31 13.85
N LEU A 278 7.82 2.53 15.04
CA LEU A 278 7.09 3.14 16.15
C LEU A 278 6.56 4.53 15.78
N GLU A 279 7.36 5.37 15.11
CA GLU A 279 6.90 6.70 14.65
C GLU A 279 5.79 6.60 13.61
N LEU A 280 5.92 5.66 12.66
CA LEU A 280 4.86 5.38 11.69
C LEU A 280 3.57 4.93 12.42
N GLY A 281 3.72 4.12 13.48
CA GLY A 281 2.67 3.74 14.40
C GLY A 281 1.98 4.93 15.07
N ARG A 282 2.75 5.86 15.65
CA ARG A 282 2.23 7.10 16.26
C ARG A 282 1.46 7.95 15.25
N LEU A 283 1.93 8.02 14.01
CA LEU A 283 1.25 8.71 12.91
C LEU A 283 -0.12 8.07 12.61
N PHE A 284 -0.18 6.75 12.43
CA PHE A 284 -1.44 6.04 12.22
C PHE A 284 -2.36 6.13 13.44
N ALA A 285 -1.86 6.06 14.67
CA ALA A 285 -2.66 6.19 15.89
C ALA A 285 -3.32 7.58 16.00
N THR A 286 -2.59 8.64 15.63
CA THR A 286 -3.11 10.00 15.54
C THR A 286 -4.22 10.10 14.48
N PHE A 287 -4.06 9.41 13.35
CA PHE A 287 -5.03 9.39 12.26
C PHE A 287 -6.25 8.49 12.54
N ASP A 288 -6.11 7.40 13.31
CA ASP A 288 -7.18 6.42 13.57
C ASP A 288 -8.36 7.02 14.34
N GLY A 289 -8.08 7.99 15.22
CA GLY A 289 -9.10 8.81 15.89
C GLY A 289 -10.00 9.57 14.92
N PHE A 290 -9.52 9.86 13.70
CA PHE A 290 -10.32 10.45 12.61
C PHE A 290 -11.07 9.38 11.79
N SER A 291 -10.42 8.26 11.45
CA SER A 291 -11.00 7.19 10.62
C SER A 291 -12.23 6.54 11.24
N SER A 292 -12.27 6.43 12.58
CA SER A 292 -13.41 5.88 13.33
C SER A 292 -14.72 6.64 13.08
N GLY A 293 -14.66 7.92 12.67
CA GLY A 293 -15.82 8.73 12.28
C GLY A 293 -16.36 8.49 10.86
N ARG A 294 -15.66 7.70 10.03
CA ARG A 294 -16.05 7.37 8.64
C ARG A 294 -16.99 6.15 8.57
N SER A 295 -17.03 5.33 9.61
CA SER A 295 -17.81 4.09 9.63
C SER A 295 -19.33 4.33 9.52
N THR A 296 -19.99 3.58 8.63
CA THR A 296 -21.41 3.77 8.27
C THR A 296 -22.40 3.16 9.26
N ASN A 297 -21.95 2.43 10.29
CA ASN A 297 -22.79 1.50 11.04
C ASN A 297 -23.13 1.87 12.50
N SER A 298 -22.80 3.08 12.99
CA SER A 298 -23.20 3.52 14.35
C SER A 298 -24.30 4.59 14.32
N ARG A 299 -25.31 4.44 15.21
CA ARG A 299 -26.45 5.36 15.38
C ARG A 299 -26.08 6.63 16.14
N ASP A 300 -24.94 6.67 16.83
CA ASP A 300 -24.35 7.87 17.43
C ASP A 300 -23.21 8.36 16.55
N LYS A 301 -23.54 9.12 15.50
CA LYS A 301 -22.51 9.82 14.72
C LYS A 301 -22.16 11.14 15.41
N LEU A 302 -20.92 11.26 15.85
CA LEU A 302 -20.30 12.59 15.95
C LEU A 302 -20.29 13.16 14.52
N VAL A 303 -21.02 14.24 14.28
CA VAL A 303 -20.94 14.96 13.01
C VAL A 303 -19.51 15.45 12.86
N MET A 304 -18.73 14.86 11.94
CA MET A 304 -17.40 15.39 11.62
C MET A 304 -17.55 16.81 11.08
N THR A 305 -17.04 17.77 11.85
CA THR A 305 -17.13 19.21 11.58
C THR A 305 -15.86 19.68 10.86
N ALA A 306 -15.92 20.88 10.26
CA ALA A 306 -14.73 21.52 9.71
C ALA A 306 -13.63 21.68 10.80
N ASP A 307 -14.02 22.00 12.03
CA ASP A 307 -13.07 22.17 13.14
C ASP A 307 -12.38 20.86 13.54
N SER A 308 -13.10 19.72 13.53
CA SER A 308 -12.46 18.44 13.86
C SER A 308 -11.45 18.03 12.79
N LEU A 309 -11.78 18.23 11.51
CA LEU A 309 -10.86 17.99 10.40
C LEU A 309 -9.61 18.88 10.48
N ALA A 310 -9.81 20.18 10.73
CA ALA A 310 -8.71 21.14 10.86
C ALA A 310 -7.81 20.82 12.06
N LYS A 311 -8.38 20.40 13.20
CA LYS A 311 -7.60 19.97 14.37
C LYS A 311 -6.76 18.73 14.06
N THR A 312 -7.35 17.70 13.47
CA THR A 312 -6.60 16.48 13.10
C THR A 312 -5.46 16.80 12.14
N GLU A 313 -5.72 17.60 11.10
CA GLU A 313 -4.66 18.00 10.15
C GLU A 313 -3.56 18.82 10.82
N THR A 314 -3.92 19.74 11.71
CA THR A 314 -2.97 20.54 12.46
C THR A 314 -2.04 19.64 13.28
N VAL A 315 -2.60 18.68 14.03
CA VAL A 315 -1.80 17.73 14.82
C VAL A 315 -0.87 16.92 13.90
N LEU A 316 -1.39 16.36 12.79
CA LEU A 316 -0.56 15.60 11.84
C LEU A 316 0.56 16.45 11.23
N SER A 317 0.29 17.71 10.89
CA SER A 317 1.28 18.62 10.30
C SER A 317 2.45 18.91 11.25
N MET A 318 2.17 18.95 12.56
CA MET A 318 3.17 19.19 13.61
C MET A 318 4.00 17.94 13.93
N LEU A 319 3.53 16.75 13.55
CA LEU A 319 4.31 15.53 13.74
C LEU A 319 5.55 15.56 12.83
N SER A 320 6.68 15.27 13.45
CA SER A 320 7.97 15.14 12.78
C SER A 320 8.57 13.80 13.14
N PHE A 321 9.37 13.25 12.23
CA PHE A 321 10.13 12.06 12.51
C PHE A 321 11.21 12.42 13.54
N GLY A 322 11.32 11.63 14.62
CA GLY A 322 12.24 11.91 15.72
C GLY A 322 13.70 12.05 15.26
N LYS A 323 14.48 12.90 15.96
CA LYS A 323 15.91 13.10 15.70
C LYS A 323 16.70 11.81 16.02
N GLY A 324 17.63 11.42 15.15
CA GLY A 324 18.53 10.28 15.35
C GLY A 324 18.94 9.63 14.04
N ASP A 325 19.94 8.75 14.11
CA ASP A 325 20.34 7.91 12.97
C ASP A 325 19.25 6.86 12.71
N ARG A 326 18.55 6.98 11.59
CA ARG A 326 17.42 6.12 11.22
C ARG A 326 17.49 5.81 9.73
N PRO A 327 17.03 4.63 9.29
CA PRO A 327 17.08 4.25 7.88
C PRO A 327 16.33 5.25 7.01
N SER A 328 16.98 5.71 5.93
CA SER A 328 16.39 6.66 4.97
C SER A 328 15.05 6.16 4.43
N THR A 329 14.95 4.88 4.06
CA THR A 329 13.71 4.23 3.61
C THR A 329 12.56 4.44 4.60
N ARG A 330 12.82 4.33 5.92
CA ARG A 330 11.80 4.53 6.96
C ARG A 330 11.35 5.99 7.07
N ILE A 331 12.29 6.93 6.96
CA ILE A 331 11.97 8.36 6.98
C ILE A 331 11.11 8.71 5.75
N ALA A 332 11.46 8.20 4.58
CA ALA A 332 10.70 8.40 3.35
C ALA A 332 9.26 7.83 3.45
N ASP A 333 9.09 6.61 3.98
CA ASP A 333 7.77 6.01 4.24
C ASP A 333 6.91 6.93 5.12
N TYR A 334 7.49 7.41 6.23
CA TYR A 334 6.81 8.30 7.15
C TYR A 334 6.38 9.61 6.48
N CYS A 335 7.29 10.27 5.75
CA CYS A 335 7.01 11.53 5.06
C CYS A 335 5.90 11.35 4.03
N ILE A 336 5.98 10.31 3.18
CA ILE A 336 4.95 10.00 2.19
C ILE A 336 3.61 9.72 2.85
N THR A 337 3.61 8.89 3.90
CA THR A 337 2.38 8.52 4.61
C THR A 337 1.72 9.71 5.29
N LYS A 338 2.51 10.61 5.90
CA LYS A 338 2.01 11.82 6.56
C LYS A 338 1.29 12.74 5.58
N GLU A 339 1.93 13.05 4.45
CA GLU A 339 1.36 13.94 3.44
C GLU A 339 0.15 13.30 2.74
N TRP A 340 0.15 11.98 2.57
CA TRP A 340 -0.99 11.24 2.07
C TRP A 340 -2.19 11.30 3.02
N MET A 341 -1.97 11.10 4.32
CA MET A 341 -3.03 11.25 5.33
C MET A 341 -3.63 12.66 5.33
N ARG A 342 -2.80 13.71 5.21
CA ARG A 342 -3.29 15.09 5.07
C ARG A 342 -4.14 15.26 3.81
N THR A 343 -3.75 14.63 2.70
CA THR A 343 -4.55 14.60 1.46
C THR A 343 -5.91 13.92 1.66
N ILE A 344 -5.97 12.80 2.39
CA ILE A 344 -7.24 12.12 2.68
C ILE A 344 -8.18 13.00 3.50
N ILE A 345 -7.67 13.71 4.51
CA ILE A 345 -8.49 14.64 5.32
C ILE A 345 -9.07 15.75 4.44
N TRP A 346 -8.27 16.27 3.51
CA TRP A 346 -8.73 17.27 2.54
C TRP A 346 -9.81 16.71 1.60
N GLN A 347 -9.61 15.50 1.07
CA GLN A 347 -10.61 14.85 0.23
C GLN A 347 -11.92 14.58 0.98
N GLU A 348 -11.86 14.31 2.29
CA GLU A 348 -13.05 14.20 3.15
C GLU A 348 -13.76 15.56 3.32
N ALA A 349 -13.01 16.65 3.50
CA ALA A 349 -13.58 18.00 3.53
C ALA A 349 -14.24 18.35 2.18
N LEU A 350 -13.60 17.96 1.07
CA LEU A 350 -14.12 18.12 -0.29
C LEU A 350 -15.42 17.34 -0.50
N SER A 351 -15.46 16.06 -0.11
CA SER A 351 -16.62 15.18 -0.29
C SER A 351 -17.85 15.70 0.46
N ARG A 352 -17.63 16.38 1.59
CA ARG A 352 -18.65 17.04 2.43
C ARG A 352 -18.96 18.48 2.02
N ARG A 353 -18.34 19.00 0.96
CA ARG A 353 -18.52 20.38 0.46
C ARG A 353 -18.18 21.45 1.52
N LEU A 354 -17.17 21.19 2.34
CA LEU A 354 -16.72 22.11 3.40
C LEU A 354 -15.70 23.14 2.91
N LEU A 355 -15.25 23.05 1.65
CA LEU A 355 -14.22 23.93 1.11
C LEU A 355 -14.78 25.30 0.73
N SER A 356 -13.99 26.35 0.99
CA SER A 356 -14.26 27.73 0.61
C SER A 356 -12.96 28.45 0.28
N SER A 357 -12.94 29.22 -0.82
CA SER A 357 -11.79 30.06 -1.18
C SER A 357 -11.50 31.19 -0.18
N LYS A 358 -12.46 31.50 0.70
CA LYS A 358 -12.37 32.52 1.75
C LYS A 358 -12.06 31.95 3.12
N SER A 359 -11.88 30.63 3.26
CA SER A 359 -11.60 30.02 4.56
C SER A 359 -10.22 30.44 5.08
N GLY A 360 -10.15 30.73 6.38
CA GLY A 360 -8.86 31.00 7.06
C GLY A 360 -8.03 29.74 7.31
N ALA A 361 -8.68 28.56 7.36
CA ALA A 361 -7.98 27.28 7.50
C ALA A 361 -7.54 26.76 6.12
N GLN A 362 -6.23 26.57 5.91
CA GLN A 362 -5.68 26.13 4.63
C GLN A 362 -6.30 24.82 4.13
N LEU A 363 -6.50 23.84 5.03
CA LEU A 363 -7.19 22.57 4.77
C LEU A 363 -8.58 22.76 4.14
N MET A 364 -9.27 23.87 4.42
CA MET A 364 -10.62 24.13 3.91
C MET A 364 -10.60 24.90 2.59
N THR A 365 -9.49 24.87 1.85
CA THR A 365 -9.35 25.57 0.56
C THR A 365 -8.96 24.61 -0.55
N PHE A 366 -9.23 25.01 -1.79
CA PHE A 366 -8.69 24.30 -2.98
C PHE A 366 -7.18 24.49 -3.13
N ARG A 367 -6.51 25.32 -2.33
CA ARG A 367 -5.05 25.50 -2.41
C ARG A 367 -4.29 24.44 -1.61
N PHE A 368 -4.96 23.69 -0.75
CA PHE A 368 -4.32 22.74 0.15
C PHE A 368 -3.52 21.63 -0.54
N PRO A 369 -3.95 21.04 -1.68
CA PRO A 369 -3.13 20.06 -2.39
C PRO A 369 -1.75 20.60 -2.81
N ALA A 370 -1.64 21.92 -3.07
CA ALA A 370 -0.35 22.56 -3.36
C ALA A 370 0.54 22.69 -2.12
N VAL A 371 -0.05 22.92 -0.94
CA VAL A 371 0.64 22.94 0.35
C VAL A 371 1.23 21.56 0.65
N VAL A 372 0.41 20.52 0.60
CA VAL A 372 0.83 19.12 0.85
C VAL A 372 1.90 18.69 -0.15
N SER A 373 1.73 19.01 -1.43
CA SER A 373 2.70 18.66 -2.48
C SER A 373 4.05 19.34 -2.29
N ARG A 374 4.06 20.62 -1.90
CA ARG A 374 5.30 21.34 -1.55
C ARG A 374 5.96 20.68 -0.34
N ASP A 375 5.21 20.40 0.72
CA ASP A 375 5.75 19.82 1.95
C ASP A 375 6.33 18.41 1.69
N LEU A 376 5.68 17.63 0.82
CA LEU A 376 6.21 16.35 0.36
C LEU A 376 7.51 16.53 -0.43
N LEU A 377 7.57 17.48 -1.37
CA LEU A 377 8.80 17.75 -2.14
C LEU A 377 9.97 18.15 -1.25
N MET A 378 9.73 19.05 -0.29
CA MET A 378 10.74 19.47 0.68
C MET A 378 11.21 18.27 1.51
N SER A 379 10.28 17.43 1.97
CA SER A 379 10.61 16.22 2.71
C SER A 379 11.41 15.23 1.87
N LEU A 380 11.07 15.08 0.59
CA LEU A 380 11.71 14.10 -0.29
C LEU A 380 12.99 14.59 -0.96
N GLN A 381 13.41 15.85 -0.76
CA GLN A 381 14.51 16.47 -1.51
C GLN A 381 15.81 15.65 -1.43
N GLY A 382 16.17 15.15 -0.25
CA GLY A 382 17.40 14.38 -0.01
C GLY A 382 17.34 12.89 -0.38
N PHE A 383 16.17 12.34 -0.70
CA PHE A 383 16.00 10.91 -0.97
C PHE A 383 16.25 10.59 -2.44
N ASN A 384 16.87 9.44 -2.72
CA ASN A 384 17.15 8.97 -4.08
C ASN A 384 16.34 7.70 -4.40
N GLU A 385 16.57 7.12 -5.58
CA GLU A 385 15.89 5.90 -6.02
C GLU A 385 16.10 4.72 -5.08
N SER A 386 17.29 4.56 -4.49
CA SER A 386 17.60 3.47 -3.57
C SER A 386 16.86 3.58 -2.23
N ASP A 387 16.49 4.78 -1.81
CA ASP A 387 15.68 4.97 -0.59
C ASP A 387 14.21 4.68 -0.83
N LEU A 388 13.76 5.06 -2.03
CA LEU A 388 12.36 5.05 -2.39
C LEU A 388 11.96 3.66 -2.92
N LEU A 389 12.65 3.08 -3.90
CA LEU A 389 12.18 1.87 -4.61
C LEU A 389 11.89 0.68 -3.69
N PRO A 390 12.65 0.45 -2.60
CA PRO A 390 12.35 -0.64 -1.66
C PRO A 390 11.02 -0.48 -0.91
N LEU A 391 10.41 0.71 -0.90
CA LEU A 391 9.07 0.94 -0.34
C LEU A 391 7.95 0.30 -1.17
N GLY A 392 8.21 0.08 -2.46
CA GLY A 392 7.32 -0.61 -3.39
C GLY A 392 6.01 0.11 -3.69
N ARG A 393 5.11 -0.62 -4.36
CA ARG A 393 3.92 -0.06 -5.03
C ARG A 393 2.94 0.67 -4.11
N ASP A 394 2.82 0.29 -2.83
CA ASP A 394 1.85 0.94 -1.94
C ASP A 394 2.22 2.40 -1.66
N GLN A 395 3.51 2.71 -1.50
CA GLN A 395 3.95 4.10 -1.35
C GLN A 395 3.85 4.88 -2.66
N LEU A 396 4.05 4.22 -3.81
CA LEU A 396 3.75 4.82 -5.12
C LEU A 396 2.28 5.24 -5.22
N LEU A 397 1.33 4.41 -4.78
CA LEU A 397 -0.09 4.75 -4.79
C LEU A 397 -0.40 6.00 -3.94
N LYS A 398 0.21 6.09 -2.75
CA LYS A 398 0.08 7.28 -1.89
C LYS A 398 0.63 8.54 -2.55
N CYS A 399 1.85 8.47 -3.09
CA CYS A 399 2.47 9.57 -3.83
C CYS A 399 1.65 9.98 -5.05
N PHE A 400 1.15 9.00 -5.81
CA PHE A 400 0.30 9.23 -6.96
C PHE A 400 -0.99 9.95 -6.54
N GLU A 401 -1.62 9.56 -5.43
CA GLU A 401 -2.83 10.21 -4.94
C GLU A 401 -2.61 11.67 -4.56
N ILE A 402 -1.47 12.00 -3.95
CA ILE A 402 -1.07 13.38 -3.64
C ILE A 402 -0.90 14.18 -4.94
N ALA A 403 -0.07 13.67 -5.85
CA ALA A 403 0.24 14.34 -7.11
C ALA A 403 -1.01 14.48 -8.01
N ASN A 404 -1.86 13.46 -8.04
CA ASN A 404 -3.11 13.47 -8.79
C ASN A 404 -4.11 14.46 -8.20
N SER A 405 -4.22 14.57 -6.86
CA SER A 405 -5.08 15.56 -6.20
C SER A 405 -4.62 17.00 -6.52
N LEU A 406 -3.31 17.23 -6.58
CA LEU A 406 -2.75 18.50 -7.04
C LEU A 406 -3.10 18.75 -8.51
N ALA A 407 -2.86 17.77 -9.38
CA ALA A 407 -3.14 17.89 -10.81
C ALA A 407 -4.61 18.22 -11.08
N ASP A 408 -5.54 17.53 -10.42
CA ASP A 408 -6.98 17.78 -10.54
C ASP A 408 -7.33 19.21 -10.10
N THR A 409 -6.72 19.70 -9.02
CA THR A 409 -6.98 21.06 -8.54
C THR A 409 -6.41 22.11 -9.49
N VAL A 410 -5.21 21.90 -10.02
CA VAL A 410 -4.56 22.79 -10.98
C VAL A 410 -5.38 22.86 -12.29
N LEU A 411 -5.86 21.72 -12.78
CA LEU A 411 -6.64 21.65 -14.02
C LEU A 411 -8.02 22.29 -13.91
N LEU A 412 -8.61 22.29 -12.70
CA LEU A 412 -9.95 22.82 -12.44
C LEU A 412 -9.95 24.26 -11.93
N THR A 413 -8.81 24.77 -11.47
CA THR A 413 -8.70 26.16 -11.01
C THR A 413 -8.24 27.03 -12.17
N PRO A 414 -9.01 28.06 -12.58
CA PRO A 414 -8.57 28.95 -13.64
C PRO A 414 -7.22 29.59 -13.29
N SER A 415 -6.35 29.74 -14.29
CA SER A 415 -5.03 30.38 -14.17
C SER A 415 -5.19 31.88 -13.90
N VAL A 416 -5.56 32.23 -12.67
CA VAL A 416 -5.51 33.62 -12.22
C VAL A 416 -4.05 33.90 -11.85
N SER A 417 -3.43 34.89 -12.50
CA SER A 417 -2.09 35.42 -12.22
C SER A 417 -1.96 35.95 -10.78
N THR A 418 -1.98 35.03 -9.82
CA THR A 418 -1.94 35.30 -8.37
C THR A 418 -0.56 35.09 -7.79
N TYR A 419 0.38 34.57 -8.59
CA TYR A 419 1.76 34.35 -8.20
C TYR A 419 2.65 35.38 -8.91
N SER A 420 3.51 36.04 -8.15
CA SER A 420 4.61 36.84 -8.72
C SER A 420 5.40 35.97 -9.72
N ALA A 421 5.89 36.57 -10.81
CA ALA A 421 6.66 35.87 -11.84
C ALA A 421 7.85 35.05 -11.28
N PHE A 422 8.34 35.39 -10.08
CA PHE A 422 9.48 34.77 -9.43
C PHE A 422 9.13 33.76 -8.31
N GLN A 423 7.84 33.49 -8.05
CA GLN A 423 7.44 32.52 -7.01
C GLN A 423 7.04 31.17 -7.60
N LEU A 424 7.56 30.09 -6.98
CA LEU A 424 7.11 28.73 -7.27
C LEU A 424 5.65 28.55 -6.86
N GLY A 425 4.88 27.90 -7.72
CA GLY A 425 3.46 27.68 -7.55
C GLY A 425 3.03 26.24 -7.85
N PRO A 426 1.71 25.99 -7.85
CA PRO A 426 1.14 24.65 -8.00
C PRO A 426 1.62 23.87 -9.24
N HIS A 427 1.83 24.56 -10.36
CA HIS A 427 2.34 23.95 -11.60
C HIS A 427 3.79 23.47 -11.45
N ASP A 428 4.65 24.26 -10.79
CA ASP A 428 6.04 23.89 -10.55
C ASP A 428 6.13 22.71 -9.59
N PHE A 429 5.31 22.69 -8.53
CA PHE A 429 5.24 21.58 -7.59
C PHE A 429 4.75 20.29 -8.26
N LEU A 430 3.74 20.38 -9.13
CA LEU A 430 3.24 19.21 -9.86
C LEU A 430 4.33 18.63 -10.78
N HIS A 431 5.04 19.48 -11.51
CA HIS A 431 6.13 19.04 -12.37
C HIS A 431 7.29 18.43 -11.56
N ALA A 432 7.72 19.09 -10.49
CA ALA A 432 8.76 18.57 -9.61
C ALA A 432 8.37 17.23 -8.98
N LEU A 433 7.11 17.07 -8.54
CA LEU A 433 6.60 15.79 -8.04
C LEU A 433 6.61 14.72 -9.12
N TYR A 434 6.15 15.03 -10.33
CA TYR A 434 6.19 14.07 -11.44
C TYR A 434 7.62 13.58 -11.70
N GLN A 435 8.60 14.49 -11.75
CA GLN A 435 10.01 14.13 -11.94
C GLN A 435 10.54 13.30 -10.77
N LYS A 436 10.24 13.71 -9.52
CA LYS A 436 10.69 12.98 -8.33
C LYS A 436 10.15 11.56 -8.25
N LEU A 437 8.91 11.36 -8.72
CA LEU A 437 8.22 10.08 -8.71
C LEU A 437 8.44 9.25 -9.98
N LEU A 438 9.12 9.79 -11.00
CA LEU A 438 9.30 9.12 -12.29
C LEU A 438 9.89 7.71 -12.15
N PRO A 439 10.94 7.48 -11.33
CA PRO A 439 11.51 6.14 -11.16
C PRO A 439 10.53 5.12 -10.59
N PHE A 440 9.61 5.56 -9.72
CA PHE A 440 8.52 4.71 -9.21
C PHE A 440 7.50 4.40 -10.29
N LEU A 441 7.09 5.43 -11.01
CA LEU A 441 6.02 5.34 -12.01
C LEU A 441 6.42 4.40 -13.16
N GLU A 442 7.71 4.20 -13.42
CA GLU A 442 8.18 3.20 -14.40
C GLU A 442 7.74 1.77 -14.08
N GLN A 443 7.47 1.48 -12.81
CA GLN A 443 6.97 0.18 -12.37
C GLN A 443 5.44 0.03 -12.57
N ASP A 444 4.71 1.12 -12.83
CA ASP A 444 3.26 1.10 -13.08
C ASP A 444 2.88 2.04 -14.23
N LEU A 445 2.91 1.50 -15.45
CA LEU A 445 2.66 2.25 -16.69
C LEU A 445 1.27 2.91 -16.72
N MET A 446 0.29 2.37 -15.99
CA MET A 446 -1.03 2.99 -15.89
C MET A 446 -0.96 4.30 -15.11
N LEU A 447 -0.36 4.26 -13.92
CA LEU A 447 -0.18 5.46 -13.08
C LEU A 447 0.73 6.47 -13.78
N LYS A 448 1.81 6.02 -14.44
CA LYS A 448 2.70 6.87 -15.25
C LYS A 448 1.92 7.61 -16.33
N SER A 449 1.09 6.90 -17.10
CA SER A 449 0.31 7.47 -18.19
C SER A 449 -0.69 8.52 -17.68
N ILE A 450 -1.42 8.23 -16.60
CA ILE A 450 -2.39 9.17 -16.03
C ILE A 450 -1.70 10.44 -15.54
N LEU A 451 -0.64 10.30 -14.73
CA LEU A 451 0.01 11.47 -14.15
C LEU A 451 0.79 12.27 -15.20
N HIS A 452 1.41 11.62 -16.17
CA HIS A 452 2.06 12.28 -17.30
C HIS A 452 1.07 13.12 -18.10
N SER A 453 -0.08 12.54 -18.48
CA SER A 453 -1.12 13.25 -19.24
C SER A 453 -1.62 14.48 -18.50
N LYS A 454 -1.96 14.33 -17.21
CA LYS A 454 -2.44 15.45 -16.38
C LYS A 454 -1.38 16.53 -16.16
N THR A 455 -0.13 16.12 -15.94
CA THR A 455 1.00 17.06 -15.76
C THR A 455 1.26 17.84 -17.04
N ALA A 456 1.27 17.18 -18.20
CA ALA A 456 1.43 17.84 -19.48
C ALA A 456 0.29 18.85 -19.75
N GLU A 457 -0.97 18.45 -19.52
CA GLU A 457 -2.11 19.35 -19.69
C GLU A 457 -2.05 20.55 -18.73
N ALA A 458 -1.67 20.31 -17.48
CA ALA A 458 -1.52 21.38 -16.48
C ALA A 458 -0.43 22.37 -16.90
N LEU A 459 0.73 21.89 -17.36
CA LEU A 459 1.83 22.75 -17.80
C LEU A 459 1.49 23.54 -19.06
N LEU A 460 0.70 22.99 -19.98
CA LEU A 460 0.19 23.73 -21.15
C LEU A 460 -0.80 24.84 -20.79
N LYS A 461 -1.53 24.69 -19.67
CA LYS A 461 -2.47 25.68 -19.13
C LYS A 461 -1.80 26.68 -18.18
N ALA A 462 -0.53 26.47 -17.83
CA ALA A 462 0.18 27.35 -16.92
C ALA A 462 0.29 28.77 -17.50
N PRO A 463 0.22 29.81 -16.66
CA PRO A 463 0.36 31.19 -17.13
C PRO A 463 1.75 31.40 -17.74
N ALA A 464 1.80 32.10 -18.87
CA ALA A 464 3.05 32.47 -19.53
C ALA A 464 3.73 33.60 -18.74
N ARG A 465 4.47 33.25 -17.69
CA ARG A 465 5.12 34.21 -16.76
C ARG A 465 5.97 35.27 -17.45
N LEU A 466 6.61 34.93 -18.58
CA LEU A 466 7.39 35.87 -19.40
C LEU A 466 6.54 36.96 -20.07
N LEU A 467 5.25 36.74 -20.29
CA LEU A 467 4.36 37.73 -20.88
C LEU A 467 3.83 38.73 -19.84
N ASP A 468 3.79 38.34 -18.56
CA ASP A 468 3.38 39.18 -17.43
C ASP A 468 4.56 39.94 -16.80
N LEU A 469 5.78 39.71 -17.29
CA LEU A 469 6.99 40.42 -16.88
C LEU A 469 6.98 41.81 -17.54
N ASN A 470 6.64 42.85 -16.76
CA ASN A 470 7.02 44.24 -17.07
C ASN A 470 8.54 44.40 -16.89
N TYR A 471 9.32 43.69 -17.70
CA TYR A 471 10.76 43.83 -17.76
C TYR A 471 11.06 44.67 -19.00
N ASP A 472 11.56 45.90 -18.81
CA ASP A 472 12.12 46.71 -19.90
C ASP A 472 13.58 46.26 -20.10
N PRO A 473 13.92 45.55 -21.20
CA PRO A 473 15.29 45.09 -21.43
C PRO A 473 16.25 46.25 -21.79
N TRP A 474 15.73 47.47 -21.98
CA TRP A 474 16.47 48.60 -22.55
C TRP A 474 16.82 49.71 -21.55
N SER A 475 16.64 49.51 -20.24
CA SER A 475 17.32 50.37 -19.26
C SER A 475 18.79 49.95 -19.14
N PHE A 476 19.55 50.11 -20.23
CA PHE A 476 20.98 50.31 -20.09
C PHE A 476 21.13 51.62 -19.32
N ASP A 477 21.88 51.58 -18.22
CA ASP A 477 22.29 52.76 -17.47
C ASP A 477 22.74 53.84 -18.46
N ASP A 478 21.93 54.89 -18.58
CA ASP A 478 22.33 56.14 -19.21
C ASP A 478 23.15 56.94 -18.19
N ASP A 479 24.18 56.30 -17.63
CA ASP A 479 25.24 56.96 -16.88
C ASP A 479 26.32 57.37 -17.87
N LYS A 480 26.02 58.43 -18.64
CA LYS A 480 27.05 59.31 -19.16
C LYS A 480 26.69 60.78 -18.99
N ASP A 481 27.64 61.43 -18.33
CA ASP A 481 27.90 62.86 -18.28
C ASP A 481 27.06 63.69 -17.30
N ASN A 482 27.54 63.75 -16.05
CA ASN A 482 27.81 65.05 -15.44
C ASN A 482 29.06 65.02 -14.54
N ALA A 483 30.12 65.62 -15.10
CA ALA A 483 31.16 66.43 -14.47
C ALA A 483 31.95 65.86 -13.28
N TYR A 484 33.23 65.58 -13.58
CA TYR A 484 34.36 65.66 -12.66
C TYR A 484 34.26 66.85 -11.69
N THR A 485 34.28 66.57 -10.39
CA THR A 485 35.01 67.40 -9.43
C THR A 485 35.78 66.48 -8.47
N THR A 486 37.06 66.77 -8.37
CA THR A 486 38.10 66.09 -7.58
C THR A 486 38.00 66.45 -6.09
N GLU A 487 38.71 65.67 -5.26
CA GLU A 487 38.97 65.82 -3.80
C GLU A 487 37.94 65.09 -2.89
N GLU A 488 38.29 64.25 -1.92
CA GLU A 488 39.54 63.92 -1.23
C GLU A 488 39.37 62.55 -0.51
N HIS A 489 40.49 61.86 -0.26
CA HIS A 489 40.58 60.61 0.51
C HIS A 489 40.10 60.73 1.97
N VAL A 490 39.37 59.71 2.47
CA VAL A 490 39.56 59.15 3.82
C VAL A 490 39.21 57.65 3.83
N ASP A 491 40.18 56.83 4.26
CA ASP A 491 40.09 55.40 4.58
C ASP A 491 39.13 55.10 5.75
N SER A 492 38.37 53.99 5.69
CA SER A 492 38.42 52.89 6.67
C SER A 492 37.35 51.80 6.42
N PRO A 493 37.60 50.54 6.84
CA PRO A 493 36.86 49.37 6.40
C PRO A 493 35.91 48.83 7.48
N GLU A 494 34.63 48.62 7.16
CA GLU A 494 33.74 47.83 8.01
C GLU A 494 33.11 46.65 7.24
N GLN A 495 33.51 45.49 7.74
CA GLN A 495 33.01 44.14 7.55
C GLN A 495 31.49 44.06 7.46
N TYR A 496 30.98 43.38 6.43
CA TYR A 496 29.73 42.63 6.57
C TYR A 496 29.95 41.20 6.06
N VAL A 497 30.14 40.31 7.02
CA VAL A 497 30.28 38.88 6.84
C VAL A 497 28.92 38.29 6.51
N ASP A 498 28.89 37.57 5.40
CA ASP A 498 27.83 36.67 4.98
C ASP A 498 27.53 35.63 6.09
N SER A 499 26.26 35.44 6.42
CA SER A 499 25.80 34.48 7.42
C SER A 499 24.46 33.90 7.01
N ARG A 500 24.46 33.10 5.95
CA ARG A 500 23.41 32.11 5.67
C ARG A 500 23.97 30.78 5.23
N TRP A 501 24.70 30.13 6.14
CA TRP A 501 24.90 28.68 6.12
C TRP A 501 24.96 28.15 7.56
N ALA A 502 23.79 27.81 8.10
CA ALA A 502 23.64 26.85 9.18
C ALA A 502 22.17 26.43 9.25
N LEU A 503 21.94 25.12 9.25
CA LEU A 503 20.66 24.39 9.18
C LEU A 503 20.18 24.15 7.74
N TYR A 504 20.69 23.09 7.10
CA TYR A 504 20.01 21.79 6.99
C TYR A 504 21.01 20.72 6.58
#